data_AF-C6TAK4-F1
#
_entry.id   AF-C6TAK4-F1
#
_cell.length_a   1.000
_cell.length_b   1.000
_cell.length_c   1.000
_cell.angle_alpha   90.00
_cell.angle_beta   90.00
_cell.angle_gamma   90.00
#
_symmetry.space_group_name_H-M   'P 1'
#
loop_
_entity.id
_entity.type
_entity.pdbx_description
1 polymer ?
#
loop_
_entity_poly.entity_id
_entity_poly.type
_entity_poly.pdbx_seq_one_letter_code
_entity_poly.pdbx_strand_id
1 'polypeptide(L)'
;MALNLLNLSILFVLLNIINPFPFAGPRTLEASTTPFSKTLQNLRGVHRGQNAKGVGELRGYLQKYGYLTKGSSSNDNFDENVESALKHYQAFHHLRDTGVVDDDTIKKMSLPRCGMPDIITNPNPNPNGLVGAPENYTFFPGSPKWSKFFLTYRRTSGATVSINETAVRRAMRDAFQSWANVSPFTFNETTDRSADITYGFHRGLHLDLYPFDGPGKGASPCFCAGRWEDSL
;
A
#
# COMPACT_ATOMS: atom_id res chain seq x y z
N MET A 1 0.91 31.38 30.51
CA MET A 1 1.65 31.60 29.24
C MET A 1 0.86 30.97 28.13
N ALA A 2 0.10 31.78 27.38
CA ALA A 2 -0.65 31.30 26.21
C ALA A 2 0.33 31.17 25.03
N LEU A 3 0.55 29.95 24.53
CA LEU A 3 1.29 29.76 23.29
C LEU A 3 0.47 30.36 22.13
N ASN A 4 1.09 31.29 21.42
CA ASN A 4 0.47 32.08 20.37
C ASN A 4 0.23 31.18 19.13
N LEU A 5 -1.02 30.75 18.93
CA LEU A 5 -1.46 29.87 17.84
C LEU A 5 -1.14 30.43 16.43
N LEU A 6 -0.89 31.74 16.31
CA LEU A 6 -0.44 32.36 15.05
C LEU A 6 0.95 31.86 14.61
N ASN A 7 1.87 31.56 15.54
CA ASN A 7 3.23 31.16 15.20
C ASN A 7 3.31 29.71 14.66
N LEU A 8 2.40 28.81 15.06
CA LEU A 8 2.32 27.46 14.49
C LEU A 8 1.77 27.48 13.05
N SER A 9 0.84 28.38 12.74
CA SER A 9 0.24 28.48 11.41
C SER A 9 1.24 29.01 10.38
N ILE A 10 2.11 29.96 10.76
CA ILE A 10 3.15 30.51 9.90
C ILE A 10 4.23 29.46 9.58
N LEU A 11 4.58 28.59 10.55
CA LEU A 11 5.54 27.50 10.32
C LEU A 11 5.02 26.46 9.32
N PHE A 12 3.71 26.20 9.33
CA PHE A 12 3.05 25.27 8.40
C PHE A 12 2.97 25.81 6.96
N VAL A 13 2.80 27.12 6.80
CA VAL A 13 2.78 27.77 5.49
C VAL A 13 4.19 27.88 4.90
N LEU A 14 5.22 28.14 5.72
CA LEU A 14 6.61 28.21 5.25
C LEU A 14 7.21 26.85 4.86
N LEU A 15 6.77 25.75 5.49
CA LEU A 15 7.16 24.39 5.09
C LEU A 15 6.62 23.97 3.71
N ASN A 16 5.59 24.64 3.20
CA ASN A 16 5.05 24.39 1.85
C ASN A 16 5.73 25.21 0.75
N ILE A 17 6.52 26.24 1.09
CA ILE A 17 7.15 27.15 0.10
C ILE A 17 8.61 26.76 -0.19
N ILE A 18 9.26 25.97 0.67
CA ILE A 18 10.68 25.59 0.54
C ILE A 18 10.86 24.07 0.34
N ASN A 19 9.98 23.44 -0.44
CA ASN A 19 10.27 22.09 -0.95
C ASN A 19 10.73 22.25 -2.42
N PRO A 20 12.05 22.31 -2.70
CA PRO A 20 12.58 22.51 -4.05
C PRO A 20 12.45 21.25 -4.93
N PHE A 21 11.78 20.21 -4.44
CA PHE A 21 11.43 19.10 -5.30
C PHE A 21 10.30 19.57 -6.21
N PRO A 22 10.48 19.57 -7.55
CA PRO A 22 9.31 19.52 -8.40
C PRO A 22 8.54 18.30 -7.89
N PHE A 23 7.36 18.54 -7.29
CA PHE A 23 6.37 17.50 -7.15
C PHE A 23 6.24 16.98 -8.56
N ALA A 24 6.85 15.82 -8.83
CA ALA A 24 6.59 15.11 -10.06
C ALA A 24 5.10 14.86 -9.93
N GLY A 25 4.30 15.70 -10.58
CA GLY A 25 2.84 15.61 -10.53
C GLY A 25 2.52 14.14 -10.74
N PRO A 26 1.58 13.58 -9.95
CA PRO A 26 1.28 12.16 -10.00
C PRO A 26 1.22 11.81 -11.47
N ARG A 27 2.18 11.00 -11.96
CA ARG A 27 2.10 10.52 -13.33
C ARG A 27 0.70 9.94 -13.39
N THR A 28 -0.13 10.46 -14.29
CA THR A 28 -1.44 9.87 -14.53
C THR A 28 -1.16 8.40 -14.76
N LEU A 29 -1.49 7.59 -13.76
CA LEU A 29 -1.35 6.14 -13.84
C LEU A 29 -2.47 5.77 -14.80
N GLU A 30 -2.14 5.80 -16.09
CA GLU A 30 -3.07 5.37 -17.12
C GLU A 30 -3.51 3.95 -16.78
N ALA A 31 -4.80 3.69 -16.92
CA ALA A 31 -5.36 2.38 -16.68
C ALA A 31 -4.66 1.39 -17.63
N SER A 32 -3.79 0.55 -17.09
CA SER A 32 -3.14 -0.51 -17.84
C SER A 32 -4.13 -1.66 -17.99
N THR A 33 -4.31 -2.16 -19.22
CA THR A 33 -5.23 -3.25 -19.54
C THR A 33 -4.69 -4.57 -19.00
N THR A 34 -4.91 -4.82 -17.71
CA THR A 34 -4.53 -6.07 -17.05
C THR A 34 -5.60 -7.15 -17.29
N PRO A 35 -5.24 -8.45 -17.24
CA PRO A 35 -6.20 -9.54 -17.07
C PRO A 35 -7.30 -9.23 -16.06
N PHE A 36 -6.93 -8.71 -14.89
CA PHE A 36 -7.90 -8.36 -13.84
C PHE A 36 -8.84 -7.23 -14.26
N SER A 37 -8.34 -6.17 -14.92
CA SER A 37 -9.22 -5.10 -15.42
C SER A 37 -10.20 -5.63 -16.47
N LYS A 38 -9.82 -6.61 -17.31
CA LYS A 38 -10.75 -7.26 -18.23
C LYS A 38 -11.82 -8.06 -17.49
N THR A 39 -11.44 -8.79 -16.44
CA THR A 39 -12.39 -9.49 -15.56
C THR A 39 -13.40 -8.50 -14.98
N LEU A 40 -12.94 -7.38 -14.44
CA LEU A 40 -13.81 -6.33 -13.89
C LEU A 40 -14.78 -5.75 -14.93
N GLN A 41 -14.34 -5.55 -16.17
CA GLN A 41 -15.22 -5.09 -17.25
C GLN A 41 -16.33 -6.11 -17.56
N ASN A 42 -16.05 -7.41 -17.48
CA ASN A 42 -17.07 -8.45 -17.66
C ASN A 42 -18.04 -8.53 -16.48
N LEU A 43 -17.62 -8.07 -15.30
CA LEU A 43 -18.45 -8.02 -14.09
C LEU A 43 -19.23 -6.71 -13.97
N ARG A 44 -19.20 -5.83 -14.97
CA ARG A 44 -19.88 -4.52 -14.91
C ARG A 44 -21.36 -4.68 -14.59
N GLY A 45 -21.80 -4.03 -13.51
CA GLY A 45 -23.17 -4.07 -13.02
C GLY A 45 -23.55 -5.35 -12.25
N VAL A 46 -22.63 -6.30 -12.06
CA VAL A 46 -22.89 -7.51 -11.28
C VAL A 46 -23.11 -7.14 -9.80
N HIS A 47 -24.10 -7.79 -9.18
CA HIS A 47 -24.53 -7.54 -7.81
C HIS A 47 -25.01 -8.80 -7.09
N ARG A 48 -25.37 -8.66 -5.81
CA ARG A 48 -25.83 -9.77 -4.94
C ARG A 48 -26.88 -10.65 -5.61
N GLY A 49 -26.68 -11.96 -5.49
CA GLY A 49 -27.58 -13.00 -6.00
C GLY A 49 -27.27 -13.49 -7.41
N GLN A 50 -26.31 -12.87 -8.10
CA GLN A 50 -25.90 -13.27 -9.44
C GLN A 50 -24.69 -14.21 -9.40
N ASN A 51 -24.61 -15.09 -10.39
CA ASN A 51 -23.45 -15.94 -10.64
C ASN A 51 -22.79 -15.48 -11.95
N ALA A 52 -21.55 -15.02 -11.88
CA ALA A 52 -20.84 -14.46 -13.02
C ALA A 52 -19.37 -14.88 -13.02
N LYS A 53 -18.90 -15.35 -14.16
CA LYS A 53 -17.51 -15.78 -14.33
C LYS A 53 -16.56 -14.63 -14.02
N GLY A 54 -15.67 -14.82 -13.05
CA GLY A 54 -14.70 -13.81 -12.63
C GLY A 54 -14.99 -13.24 -11.23
N VAL A 55 -16.14 -13.51 -10.63
CA VAL A 55 -16.41 -13.14 -9.23
C VAL A 55 -15.40 -13.80 -8.29
N GLY A 56 -14.91 -15.00 -8.61
CA GLY A 56 -13.80 -15.61 -7.87
C GLY A 56 -12.53 -14.76 -7.86
N GLU A 57 -12.18 -14.10 -8.97
CA GLU A 57 -11.02 -13.20 -9.04
C GLU A 57 -11.26 -11.91 -8.26
N LEU A 58 -12.46 -11.32 -8.34
CA LEU A 58 -12.86 -10.17 -7.52
C LEU A 58 -12.75 -10.51 -6.03
N ARG A 59 -13.22 -11.68 -5.63
CA ARG A 59 -13.11 -12.19 -4.26
C ARG A 59 -11.65 -12.29 -3.82
N GLY A 60 -10.79 -12.86 -4.67
CA GLY A 60 -9.35 -12.94 -4.40
C GLY A 60 -8.71 -11.56 -4.22
N TYR A 61 -9.11 -10.56 -5.02
CA TYR A 61 -8.65 -9.18 -4.84
C TYR A 61 -9.09 -8.61 -3.49
N LEU A 62 -10.37 -8.74 -3.13
CA LEU A 62 -10.91 -8.24 -1.87
C LEU A 62 -10.26 -8.92 -0.65
N GLN A 63 -9.97 -10.23 -0.74
CA GLN A 63 -9.23 -10.96 0.30
C GLN A 63 -7.78 -10.48 0.43
N LYS A 64 -7.09 -10.28 -0.70
CA LYS A 64 -5.71 -9.79 -0.71
C LYS A 64 -5.57 -8.46 0.01
N TYR A 65 -6.52 -7.56 -0.18
CA TYR A 65 -6.49 -6.23 0.42
C TYR A 65 -7.20 -6.13 1.78
N GLY A 66 -7.67 -7.25 2.34
CA GLY A 66 -8.19 -7.33 3.71
C GLY A 66 -9.69 -7.01 3.86
N TYR A 67 -10.41 -6.81 2.76
CA TYR A 67 -11.85 -6.57 2.77
C TYR A 67 -12.69 -7.83 2.98
N LEU A 68 -12.07 -9.01 2.80
CA LEU A 68 -12.73 -10.30 2.95
C LEU A 68 -11.81 -11.31 3.65
N THR A 69 -12.37 -12.15 4.52
CA THR A 69 -11.60 -13.17 5.27
C THR A 69 -11.15 -14.33 4.38
N LYS A 70 -9.98 -14.89 4.68
CA LYS A 70 -9.48 -16.11 4.03
C LYS A 70 -10.35 -17.30 4.45
N GLY A 71 -11.01 -17.94 3.50
CA GLY A 71 -11.91 -19.08 3.74
C GLY A 71 -13.25 -18.98 3.04
N SER A 72 -13.64 -17.79 2.55
CA SER A 72 -14.79 -17.69 1.63
C SER A 72 -14.51 -18.50 0.37
N SER A 73 -15.43 -19.40 0.01
CA SER A 73 -15.30 -20.25 -1.18
C SER A 73 -15.03 -19.41 -2.43
N SER A 74 -13.96 -19.71 -3.15
CA SER A 74 -13.65 -19.11 -4.45
C SER A 74 -14.60 -19.67 -5.51
N ASN A 75 -15.87 -19.29 -5.43
CA ASN A 75 -16.89 -19.55 -6.42
C ASN A 75 -17.21 -18.26 -7.17
N ASP A 76 -17.91 -18.40 -8.29
CA ASP A 76 -18.38 -17.28 -9.10
C ASP A 76 -19.71 -16.68 -8.60
N ASN A 77 -20.13 -17.03 -7.37
CA ASN A 77 -21.35 -16.49 -6.76
C ASN A 77 -21.06 -15.14 -6.09
N PHE A 78 -21.80 -14.11 -6.49
CA PHE A 78 -21.79 -12.80 -5.85
C PHE A 78 -22.71 -12.84 -4.63
N ASP A 79 -22.16 -13.30 -3.51
CA ASP A 79 -22.86 -13.42 -2.23
C ASP A 79 -22.84 -12.13 -1.40
N GLU A 80 -23.53 -12.17 -0.27
CA GLU A 80 -23.59 -11.07 0.70
C GLU A 80 -22.21 -10.65 1.23
N ASN A 81 -21.26 -11.58 1.32
CA ASN A 81 -19.92 -11.26 1.78
C ASN A 81 -19.13 -10.48 0.72
N VAL A 82 -19.27 -10.83 -0.57
CA VAL A 82 -18.67 -10.06 -1.68
C VAL A 82 -19.28 -8.66 -1.74
N GLU A 83 -20.60 -8.54 -1.63
CA GLU A 83 -21.29 -7.25 -1.62
C GLU A 83 -20.77 -6.36 -0.48
N SER A 84 -20.75 -6.90 0.75
CA SER A 84 -20.27 -6.17 1.94
C SER A 84 -18.80 -5.77 1.82
N ALA A 85 -17.94 -6.67 1.34
CA ALA A 85 -16.52 -6.37 1.10
C ALA A 85 -16.34 -5.29 0.02
N LEU A 86 -17.14 -5.31 -1.04
CA LEU A 86 -17.08 -4.31 -2.11
C LEU A 86 -17.55 -2.94 -1.63
N LYS A 87 -18.59 -2.86 -0.78
CA LYS A 87 -19.02 -1.62 -0.13
C LYS A 87 -17.90 -1.02 0.73
N HIS A 88 -17.22 -1.84 1.54
CA HIS A 88 -16.08 -1.38 2.32
C HIS A 88 -14.94 -0.87 1.45
N TYR A 89 -14.63 -1.57 0.35
CA TYR A 89 -13.65 -1.11 -0.63
C TYR A 89 -14.03 0.26 -1.22
N GLN A 90 -15.27 0.39 -1.68
CA GLN A 90 -15.78 1.64 -2.25
C GLN A 90 -15.68 2.79 -1.23
N ALA A 91 -16.12 2.58 0.01
CA ALA A 91 -16.04 3.58 1.07
C ALA A 91 -14.59 3.99 1.37
N PHE A 92 -13.67 3.02 1.49
CA PHE A 92 -12.24 3.29 1.73
C PHE A 92 -11.61 4.14 0.62
N HIS A 93 -12.00 3.88 -0.63
CA HIS A 93 -11.52 4.61 -1.80
C HIS A 93 -12.34 5.86 -2.16
N HIS A 94 -13.24 6.28 -1.26
CA HIS A 94 -14.12 7.45 -1.42
C HIS A 94 -15.04 7.39 -2.65
N LEU A 95 -15.50 6.19 -3.00
CA LEU A 95 -16.53 5.94 -4.00
C LEU A 95 -17.91 5.83 -3.32
N ARG A 96 -18.97 5.80 -4.11
CA ARG A 96 -20.30 5.43 -3.61
C ARG A 96 -20.30 3.94 -3.26
N ASP A 97 -20.72 3.61 -2.04
CA ASP A 97 -20.75 2.27 -1.46
C ASP A 97 -21.98 1.46 -1.92
N THR A 98 -22.14 1.34 -3.23
CA THR A 98 -23.26 0.67 -3.89
C THR A 98 -23.24 -0.85 -3.68
N GLY A 99 -22.07 -1.45 -3.47
CA GLY A 99 -21.88 -2.91 -3.49
C GLY A 99 -22.02 -3.53 -4.87
N VAL A 100 -22.03 -2.71 -5.91
CA VAL A 100 -22.11 -3.10 -7.31
C VAL A 100 -20.77 -2.84 -7.99
N VAL A 101 -20.39 -3.69 -8.95
CA VAL A 101 -19.19 -3.46 -9.77
C VAL A 101 -19.49 -2.39 -10.83
N ASP A 102 -19.48 -1.12 -10.41
CA ASP A 102 -19.74 0.06 -11.26
C ASP A 102 -18.48 0.62 -11.94
N ASP A 103 -18.66 1.59 -12.84
CA ASP A 103 -17.57 2.15 -13.65
C ASP A 103 -16.46 2.80 -12.82
N ASP A 104 -16.84 3.48 -11.75
CA ASP A 104 -15.90 4.13 -10.84
C ASP A 104 -15.09 3.08 -10.07
N THR A 105 -15.75 2.01 -9.63
CA THR A 105 -15.12 0.84 -8.99
C THR A 105 -14.15 0.15 -9.94
N ILE A 106 -14.58 -0.14 -11.17
CA ILE A 106 -13.74 -0.76 -12.21
C ILE A 106 -12.51 0.11 -12.48
N LYS A 107 -12.71 1.42 -12.68
CA LYS A 107 -11.62 2.37 -12.92
C LYS A 107 -10.63 2.37 -11.76
N LYS A 108 -11.11 2.45 -10.52
CA LYS A 108 -10.27 2.52 -9.32
C LYS A 108 -9.48 1.22 -9.10
N MET A 109 -10.14 0.06 -9.19
CA MET A 109 -9.52 -1.26 -8.99
C MET A 109 -8.53 -1.62 -10.10
N SER A 110 -8.65 -1.02 -11.28
CA SER A 110 -7.75 -1.20 -12.41
C SER A 110 -6.45 -0.38 -12.33
N LEU A 111 -6.36 0.58 -11.41
CA LEU A 111 -5.15 1.37 -11.23
C LEU A 111 -4.05 0.53 -10.57
N PRO A 112 -2.79 0.60 -11.05
CA PRO A 112 -1.68 0.03 -10.32
C PRO A 112 -1.58 0.67 -8.94
N ARG A 113 -1.42 -0.17 -7.92
CA ARG A 113 -1.45 0.24 -6.51
C ARG A 113 -0.40 -0.50 -5.69
N CYS A 114 -0.30 -0.10 -4.42
CA CYS A 114 0.50 -0.84 -3.45
C CYS A 114 -0.06 -2.24 -3.22
N GLY A 115 0.84 -3.22 -3.04
CA GLY A 115 0.49 -4.61 -2.73
C GLY A 115 0.15 -4.87 -1.26
N MET A 116 0.34 -3.89 -0.38
CA MET A 116 -0.05 -3.99 1.03
C MET A 116 -1.58 -3.98 1.19
N PRO A 117 -2.13 -4.77 2.15
CA PRO A 117 -3.55 -4.71 2.47
C PRO A 117 -3.99 -3.32 2.91
N ASP A 118 -5.20 -2.93 2.53
CA ASP A 118 -5.86 -1.69 2.99
C ASP A 118 -6.32 -1.84 4.45
N ILE A 119 -6.84 -3.03 4.77
CA ILE A 119 -7.33 -3.38 6.10
C ILE A 119 -6.45 -4.51 6.64
N ILE A 120 -5.82 -4.28 7.80
CA ILE A 120 -5.07 -5.33 8.50
C ILE A 120 -5.86 -5.71 9.75
N THR A 121 -6.57 -6.84 9.66
CA THR A 121 -7.26 -7.43 10.80
C THR A 121 -6.23 -7.97 11.79
N ASN A 122 -6.10 -7.34 12.96
CA ASN A 122 -5.28 -7.87 14.04
C ASN A 122 -5.86 -9.21 14.51
N PRO A 123 -5.08 -10.31 14.57
CA PRO A 123 -5.57 -11.59 15.11
C PRO A 123 -5.86 -11.55 16.62
N ASN A 124 -5.47 -10.47 17.32
CA ASN A 124 -5.64 -10.32 18.75
C ASN A 124 -6.31 -8.97 19.05
N PRO A 125 -7.65 -8.86 19.01
CA PRO A 125 -8.33 -7.71 19.54
C PRO A 125 -8.07 -7.70 21.05
N ASN A 126 -7.51 -6.60 21.56
CA ASN A 126 -7.49 -6.37 23.01
C ASN A 126 -8.92 -6.58 23.53
N PRO A 127 -9.16 -7.48 24.51
CA PRO A 127 -10.52 -7.79 24.98
C PRO A 127 -11.22 -6.57 25.61
N ASN A 128 -10.48 -5.49 25.92
CA ASN A 128 -11.01 -4.23 26.43
C ASN A 128 -10.69 -3.01 25.54
N GLY A 129 -10.25 -3.23 24.29
CA GLY A 129 -9.96 -2.15 23.34
C GLY A 129 -11.18 -1.83 22.51
N LEU A 130 -11.77 -0.65 22.74
CA LEU A 130 -12.82 -0.07 21.89
C LEU A 130 -12.49 -0.29 20.41
N VAL A 131 -13.45 -0.80 19.63
CA VAL A 131 -13.40 -0.82 18.15
C VAL A 131 -13.53 0.63 17.68
N GLY A 132 -12.46 1.40 17.89
CA GLY A 132 -12.40 2.83 17.67
C GLY A 132 -11.62 3.12 16.41
N ALA A 133 -12.36 3.44 15.35
CA ALA A 133 -11.91 3.93 14.05
C ALA A 133 -11.00 2.98 13.24
N PRO A 134 -11.20 2.90 11.91
CA PRO A 134 -10.17 2.36 11.04
C PRO A 134 -8.98 3.32 11.10
N GLU A 135 -7.96 3.02 11.90
CA GLU A 135 -6.69 3.70 11.73
C GLU A 135 -6.19 3.35 10.31
N ASN A 136 -5.97 4.37 9.48
CA ASN A 136 -5.52 4.21 8.08
C ASN A 136 -4.08 3.67 7.96
N TYR A 137 -3.54 3.16 9.05
CA TYR A 137 -2.25 2.50 9.13
C TYR A 137 -2.34 1.41 10.20
N THR A 138 -1.47 0.44 10.08
CA THR A 138 -1.29 -0.60 11.10
C THR A 138 0.19 -0.80 11.30
N PHE A 139 0.56 -1.17 12.52
CA PHE A 139 1.93 -1.55 12.80
C PHE A 139 2.10 -3.05 12.62
N PHE A 140 3.32 -3.48 12.30
CA PHE A 140 3.69 -4.87 12.50
C PHE A 140 3.40 -5.29 13.96
N PRO A 141 3.17 -6.59 14.23
CA PRO A 141 2.96 -7.08 15.59
C PRO A 141 4.01 -6.53 16.56
N GLY A 142 3.57 -6.03 17.71
CA GLY A 142 4.44 -5.38 18.71
C GLY A 142 4.64 -3.87 18.52
N SER A 143 4.02 -3.25 17.51
CA SER A 143 4.15 -1.82 17.24
C SER A 143 5.61 -1.34 17.16
N PRO A 144 6.46 -2.00 16.34
CA PRO A 144 7.88 -1.69 16.34
C PRO A 144 8.11 -0.26 15.90
N LYS A 145 8.94 0.44 16.69
CA LYS A 145 9.40 1.79 16.42
C LYS A 145 10.92 1.78 16.48
N TRP A 146 11.53 2.59 15.63
CA TRP A 146 12.95 2.83 15.71
C TRP A 146 13.31 3.48 17.04
N SER A 147 14.25 2.87 17.76
CA SER A 147 14.81 3.43 19.00
C SER A 147 15.81 4.57 18.74
N LYS A 148 16.20 4.77 17.48
CA LYS A 148 17.14 5.80 17.02
C LYS A 148 16.59 6.57 15.83
N PHE A 149 17.07 7.80 15.66
CA PHE A 149 16.68 8.67 14.55
C PHE A 149 17.68 8.70 13.40
N PHE A 150 18.92 8.28 13.63
CA PHE A 150 19.90 8.08 12.56
C PHE A 150 19.77 6.67 12.01
N LEU A 151 19.21 6.57 10.80
CA LEU A 151 19.01 5.31 10.10
C LEU A 151 19.95 5.21 8.91
N THR A 152 20.52 4.04 8.72
CA THR A 152 21.33 3.73 7.55
C THR A 152 20.51 2.93 6.55
N TYR A 153 20.80 3.04 5.26
CA TYR A 153 20.13 2.23 4.26
C TYR A 153 21.10 1.70 3.21
N ARG A 154 20.82 0.52 2.67
CA ARG A 154 21.64 -0.09 1.63
C ARG A 154 20.81 -0.75 0.55
N ARG A 155 21.39 -0.83 -0.65
CA ARG A 155 20.80 -1.62 -1.73
C ARG A 155 21.16 -3.10 -1.54
N THR A 156 20.17 -3.97 -1.64
CA THR A 156 20.31 -5.42 -1.74
C THR A 156 19.25 -5.93 -2.69
N SER A 157 19.64 -6.37 -3.89
CA SER A 157 18.69 -6.80 -4.93
C SER A 157 18.86 -8.27 -5.25
N GLY A 158 17.75 -9.01 -5.23
CA GLY A 158 17.69 -10.42 -5.64
C GLY A 158 17.36 -10.61 -7.13
N ALA A 159 17.08 -9.54 -7.86
CA ALA A 159 16.78 -9.57 -9.28
C ALA A 159 17.54 -8.47 -10.03
N THR A 160 17.99 -8.82 -11.25
CA THR A 160 18.55 -7.86 -12.19
C THR A 160 17.42 -7.10 -12.89
N VAL A 161 17.55 -5.77 -12.92
CA VAL A 161 16.63 -4.87 -13.63
C VAL A 161 17.42 -3.99 -14.59
N SER A 162 16.85 -3.70 -15.76
CA SER A 162 17.44 -2.76 -16.72
C SER A 162 17.03 -1.33 -16.36
N ILE A 163 17.59 -0.83 -15.26
CA ILE A 163 17.33 0.54 -14.77
C ILE A 163 18.68 1.17 -14.43
N ASN A 164 18.83 2.46 -14.75
CA ASN A 164 20.02 3.21 -14.41
C ASN A 164 20.20 3.29 -12.88
N GLU A 165 21.30 2.73 -12.38
CA GLU A 165 21.59 2.67 -10.93
C GLU A 165 21.68 4.05 -10.27
N THR A 166 22.24 5.04 -10.97
CA THR A 166 22.30 6.43 -10.48
C THR A 166 20.89 7.01 -10.31
N ALA A 167 19.97 6.66 -11.21
CA ALA A 167 18.57 7.07 -11.10
C ALA A 167 17.87 6.38 -9.91
N VAL A 168 18.13 5.09 -9.67
CA VAL A 168 17.58 4.36 -8.51
C VAL A 168 18.09 4.97 -7.20
N ARG A 169 19.41 5.18 -7.07
CA ARG A 169 20.01 5.77 -5.86
C ARG A 169 19.50 7.20 -5.61
N ARG A 170 19.32 7.99 -6.68
CA ARG A 170 18.69 9.31 -6.61
C ARG A 170 17.26 9.21 -6.07
N ALA A 171 16.44 8.35 -6.66
CA ALA A 171 15.04 8.19 -6.24
C ALA A 171 14.94 7.77 -4.76
N MET A 172 15.78 6.84 -4.31
CA MET A 172 15.79 6.42 -2.91
C MET A 172 16.23 7.53 -1.96
N ARG A 173 17.28 8.28 -2.30
CA ARG A 173 17.72 9.42 -1.50
C ARG A 173 16.62 10.48 -1.40
N ASP A 174 15.97 10.82 -2.51
CA ASP A 174 14.91 11.83 -2.55
C ASP A 174 13.69 11.37 -1.73
N ALA A 175 13.36 10.07 -1.77
CA ALA A 175 12.30 9.49 -0.93
C ALA A 175 12.64 9.58 0.58
N PHE A 176 13.85 9.21 0.99
CA PHE A 176 14.28 9.33 2.38
C PHE A 176 14.37 10.80 2.84
N GLN A 177 14.79 11.70 1.95
CA GLN A 177 14.81 13.14 2.23
C GLN A 177 13.40 13.67 2.49
N SER A 178 12.39 13.17 1.78
CA SER A 178 10.99 13.56 2.00
C SER A 178 10.53 13.22 3.43
N TRP A 179 10.95 12.06 3.96
CA TRP A 179 10.70 11.69 5.35
C TRP A 179 11.51 12.52 6.35
N ALA A 180 12.80 12.78 6.06
CA ALA A 180 13.66 13.60 6.92
C ALA A 180 13.17 15.05 7.05
N ASN A 181 12.56 15.61 6.00
CA ASN A 181 12.06 16.99 6.00
C ASN A 181 10.91 17.22 6.98
N VAL A 182 10.19 16.16 7.37
CA VAL A 182 8.97 16.23 8.18
C VAL A 182 9.05 15.39 9.45
N SER A 183 10.24 14.92 9.82
CA SER A 183 10.46 14.11 11.01
C SER A 183 11.85 14.33 11.60
N PRO A 184 12.13 13.84 12.82
CA PRO A 184 13.48 13.90 13.39
C PRO A 184 14.46 12.91 12.75
N PHE A 185 14.01 12.06 11.81
CA PHE A 185 14.85 11.03 11.20
C PHE A 185 15.87 11.62 10.23
N THR A 186 17.03 10.97 10.20
CA THR A 186 18.10 11.21 9.23
C THR A 186 18.48 9.89 8.59
N PHE A 187 18.86 9.95 7.30
CA PHE A 187 19.10 8.76 6.50
C PHE A 187 20.45 8.87 5.80
N ASN A 188 21.27 7.81 5.88
CA ASN A 188 22.53 7.77 5.16
C ASN A 188 22.71 6.44 4.41
N GLU A 189 23.13 6.52 3.16
CA GLU A 189 23.44 5.32 2.38
C GLU A 189 24.74 4.69 2.89
N THR A 190 24.75 3.37 3.05
CA THR A 190 25.93 2.61 3.48
C THR A 190 26.14 1.36 2.62
N THR A 191 27.37 0.85 2.63
CA THR A 191 27.72 -0.46 2.09
C THR A 191 27.79 -1.55 3.16
N ASP A 192 27.68 -1.18 4.44
CA ASP A 192 27.68 -2.11 5.56
C ASP A 192 26.51 -3.09 5.46
N ARG A 193 26.74 -4.37 5.83
CA ARG A 193 25.69 -5.38 5.84
C ARG A 193 24.67 -5.17 6.95
N SER A 194 25.07 -4.51 8.03
CA SER A 194 24.25 -4.17 9.20
C SER A 194 23.42 -2.90 9.04
N ALA A 195 23.22 -2.43 7.80
CA ALA A 195 22.36 -1.29 7.55
C ALA A 195 20.97 -1.53 8.13
N ASP A 196 20.35 -0.46 8.63
CA ASP A 196 18.98 -0.51 9.08
C ASP A 196 18.11 -0.89 7.88
N ILE A 197 17.82 0.01 6.97
CA ILE A 197 16.87 -0.26 5.89
C ILE A 197 17.56 -0.92 4.69
N THR A 198 17.01 -2.03 4.19
CA THR A 198 17.42 -2.59 2.90
C THR A 198 16.38 -2.28 1.83
N TYR A 199 16.83 -2.01 0.61
CA TYR A 199 15.95 -1.84 -0.55
C TYR A 199 16.50 -2.56 -1.78
N GLY A 200 15.62 -3.02 -2.67
CA GLY A 200 16.06 -3.62 -3.91
C GLY A 200 14.93 -4.25 -4.71
N PHE A 201 15.31 -4.85 -5.84
CA PHE A 201 14.38 -5.49 -6.74
C PHE A 201 14.38 -7.00 -6.53
N HIS A 202 13.18 -7.57 -6.46
CA HIS A 202 12.96 -9.01 -6.30
C HIS A 202 11.84 -9.46 -7.25
N ARG A 203 11.65 -10.77 -7.38
CA ARG A 203 10.61 -11.40 -8.21
C ARG A 203 9.94 -12.52 -7.42
N GLY A 204 8.64 -12.70 -7.61
CA GLY A 204 7.90 -13.83 -7.01
C GLY A 204 8.03 -13.85 -5.49
N LEU A 205 8.15 -15.05 -4.93
CA LEU A 205 8.37 -15.24 -3.49
C LEU A 205 9.71 -14.62 -3.07
N HIS A 206 9.60 -13.68 -2.14
CA HIS A 206 10.72 -13.04 -1.48
C HIS A 206 10.53 -13.15 0.04
N LEU A 207 11.57 -12.77 0.78
CA LEU A 207 11.82 -13.15 2.17
C LEU A 207 10.84 -12.57 3.22
N ASP A 208 9.74 -11.96 2.80
CA ASP A 208 8.73 -11.34 3.68
C ASP A 208 7.34 -12.02 3.62
N LEU A 209 7.24 -13.19 2.97
CA LEU A 209 5.99 -13.98 2.82
C LEU A 209 4.91 -13.32 1.94
N TYR A 210 5.20 -12.19 1.28
CA TYR A 210 4.27 -11.50 0.37
C TYR A 210 4.79 -11.53 -1.07
N PRO A 211 4.65 -12.65 -1.80
CA PRO A 211 5.20 -12.79 -3.15
C PRO A 211 4.67 -11.71 -4.10
N PHE A 212 5.53 -11.21 -4.99
CA PHE A 212 5.10 -10.33 -6.09
C PHE A 212 4.29 -11.11 -7.13
N ASP A 213 3.20 -10.52 -7.62
CA ASP A 213 2.26 -11.17 -8.55
C ASP A 213 2.76 -11.25 -10.00
N GLY A 214 3.81 -10.49 -10.32
CA GLY A 214 4.37 -10.36 -11.67
C GLY A 214 3.59 -9.40 -12.59
N PRO A 215 4.10 -9.15 -13.81
CA PRO A 215 3.49 -8.21 -14.75
C PRO A 215 2.05 -8.59 -15.12
N GLY A 216 1.13 -7.63 -15.07
CA GLY A 216 -0.26 -7.81 -15.52
C GLY A 216 -1.21 -8.49 -14.53
N LYS A 217 -0.78 -8.84 -13.31
CA LYS A 217 -1.66 -9.46 -12.29
C LYS A 217 -2.06 -8.52 -11.14
N GLY A 218 -2.10 -7.21 -11.41
CA GLY A 218 -2.81 -6.25 -10.55
C GLY A 218 -2.00 -5.53 -9.47
N ALA A 219 -0.66 -5.49 -9.55
CA ALA A 219 0.14 -4.61 -8.70
C ALA A 219 1.43 -4.16 -9.39
N SER A 220 1.77 -2.88 -9.23
CA SER A 220 3.15 -2.39 -9.37
C SER A 220 3.92 -2.79 -8.11
N PRO A 221 5.25 -2.99 -8.17
CA PRO A 221 6.03 -3.27 -6.97
C PRO A 221 5.82 -2.15 -5.96
N CYS A 222 5.34 -2.50 -4.77
CA CYS A 222 5.25 -1.59 -3.66
C CYS A 222 6.49 -1.72 -2.80
N PHE A 223 6.99 -0.60 -2.29
CA PHE A 223 8.00 -0.58 -1.25
C PHE A 223 7.36 -1.03 0.06
N CYS A 224 7.56 -2.28 0.43
CA CYS A 224 7.38 -2.71 1.80
C CYS A 224 8.71 -2.47 2.52
N ALA A 225 8.71 -1.65 3.57
CA ALA A 225 9.75 -1.75 4.58
C ALA A 225 9.57 -3.13 5.24
N GLY A 226 10.37 -4.10 4.82
CA GLY A 226 10.34 -5.47 5.32
C GLY A 226 10.75 -5.56 6.78
N ARG A 227 10.33 -6.66 7.40
CA ARG A 227 10.59 -7.04 8.79
C ARG A 227 12.09 -7.03 9.12
N TRP A 228 12.37 -6.36 10.24
CA TRP A 228 13.61 -6.32 11.00
C TRP A 228 13.90 -7.70 11.59
N GLU A 229 14.83 -8.45 10.99
CA GLU A 229 15.51 -9.51 11.73
C GLU A 229 16.77 -8.90 12.31
N ASP A 230 16.78 -8.87 13.64
CA ASP A 230 17.95 -8.54 14.44
C ASP A 230 19.15 -9.34 13.95
N SER A 231 20.26 -8.64 13.90
CA SER A 231 21.58 -9.19 13.65
C SER A 231 21.83 -10.35 14.63
N LEU A 232 22.04 -11.55 14.09
CA LEU A 232 22.88 -12.58 14.69
C LEU A 232 23.97 -12.95 13.70
#